data_AF-R9I7B5-F1
#
_entry.id   AF-R9I7B5-F1
#
_cell.length_a   1.000
_cell.length_b   1.000
_cell.length_c   1.000
_cell.angle_alpha   90.00
_cell.angle_beta   90.00
_cell.angle_gamma   90.00
#
_symmetry.space_group_name_H-M   'P 1'
#
loop_
_entity.id
_entity.type
_entity.pdbx_description
1 polymer ?
#
loop_
_entity_poly.entity_id
_entity_poly.type
_entity_poly.pdbx_seq_one_letter_code
_entity_poly.pdbx_strand_id
1 'polypeptide(L)'
;MFIDFWCEIYESVKRKPSRTILTGIGISWGIFILIVLVGIGSGFERGIFKLFNGFSKSTTYVYASETSMGYKGAASGRKIQFQKEDLDMLKSRIPEITHLSPETGRWNAVYAGTKNGWFETRGVYPDYFLIKLLEVEHGRILNALDMNEARKVVLIGENVADMLFRKENPIGKYIRMGQ
;
A
#
# COMPACT_ATOMS: atom_id res chain seq x y z
N MET A 1 -8.00 -49.56 43.02
CA MET A 1 -7.56 -48.28 43.62
C MET A 1 -7.73 -47.10 42.67
N PHE A 2 -7.08 -47.05 41.49
CA PHE A 2 -7.27 -45.93 40.55
C PHE A 2 -8.66 -45.90 39.90
N ILE A 3 -9.23 -47.05 39.53
CA ILE A 3 -10.60 -47.15 38.99
C ILE A 3 -11.63 -46.67 40.02
N ASP A 4 -11.46 -47.07 41.28
CA ASP A 4 -12.40 -46.75 42.36
C ASP A 4 -12.44 -45.24 42.64
N PHE A 5 -11.28 -44.58 42.60
CA PHE A 5 -11.16 -43.12 42.74
C PHE A 5 -11.91 -42.35 41.64
N TRP A 6 -11.80 -42.78 40.39
CA TRP A 6 -12.53 -42.16 39.27
C TRP A 6 -14.05 -42.39 39.37
N CYS A 7 -14.47 -43.58 39.81
CA CYS A 7 -15.89 -43.87 40.07
C CYS A 7 -16.45 -43.00 41.20
N GLU A 8 -15.70 -42.81 42.29
CA GLU A 8 -16.11 -41.99 43.44
C GLU A 8 -16.23 -40.50 43.07
N ILE A 9 -15.32 -39.98 42.25
CA ILE A 9 -15.41 -38.61 41.69
C ILE A 9 -16.66 -38.49 40.80
N TYR A 10 -16.91 -39.47 39.95
CA TYR A 10 -18.07 -39.46 39.04
C TYR A 10 -19.39 -39.47 39.81
N GLU A 11 -19.53 -40.32 40.83
CA GLU A 11 -20.71 -40.34 41.69
C GLU A 11 -20.89 -39.02 42.45
N SER A 12 -19.80 -38.45 42.96
CA SER A 12 -19.81 -37.16 43.66
C SER A 12 -20.26 -36.01 42.75
N VAL A 13 -19.82 -35.99 41.50
CA VAL A 13 -20.21 -35.02 40.48
C VAL A 13 -21.68 -35.19 40.07
N LYS A 14 -22.14 -36.43 39.92
CA LYS A 14 -23.52 -36.78 39.55
C LYS A 14 -24.53 -36.47 40.65
N ARG A 15 -24.09 -36.41 41.91
CA ARG A 15 -24.95 -36.11 43.08
C ARG A 15 -25.49 -34.68 43.11
N LYS A 16 -24.83 -33.73 42.43
CA LYS A 16 -25.29 -32.32 42.31
C LYS A 16 -25.16 -31.81 40.86
N PRO A 17 -26.00 -32.30 39.93
CA PRO A 17 -25.83 -32.07 38.50
C PRO A 17 -25.94 -30.59 38.12
N SER A 18 -26.88 -29.84 38.70
CA SER A 18 -27.09 -28.42 38.38
C SER A 18 -25.90 -27.54 38.71
N ARG A 19 -25.22 -27.81 39.84
CA ARG A 19 -24.05 -27.03 40.27
C ARG A 19 -22.84 -27.32 39.38
N THR A 20 -22.59 -28.59 39.09
CA THR A 20 -21.48 -29.01 38.22
C THR A 20 -21.66 -28.46 36.80
N ILE A 21 -22.86 -28.52 36.24
CA ILE A 21 -23.16 -27.98 34.91
C ILE A 21 -22.91 -26.46 34.87
N LEU A 22 -23.38 -25.71 35.87
CA LEU A 22 -23.23 -24.25 35.89
C LEU A 22 -21.76 -23.83 36.02
N THR A 23 -20.97 -24.52 36.84
CA THR A 23 -19.52 -24.27 36.96
C THR A 23 -18.76 -24.67 35.68
N GLY A 24 -19.11 -25.80 35.06
CA GLY A 24 -18.50 -26.24 33.81
C GLY A 24 -18.79 -25.30 32.63
N ILE A 25 -20.03 -24.78 32.55
CA ILE A 25 -20.40 -23.77 31.55
C ILE A 25 -19.62 -22.47 31.80
N GLY A 26 -19.51 -22.02 33.05
CA GLY A 26 -18.76 -20.81 33.38
C GLY A 26 -17.29 -20.86 32.95
N ILE A 27 -16.60 -21.98 33.25
CA ILE A 27 -15.21 -22.18 32.85
C ILE A 27 -15.08 -22.27 31.32
N SER A 28 -15.96 -23.04 30.68
CA SER A 28 -15.95 -23.19 29.22
C SER A 28 -16.20 -21.87 28.50
N TRP A 29 -17.12 -21.06 29.01
CA TRP A 29 -17.44 -19.74 28.45
C TRP A 29 -16.29 -18.74 28.63
N GLY A 30 -15.59 -18.78 29.77
CA GLY A 30 -14.40 -17.97 30.00
C GLY A 30 -13.27 -18.29 29.02
N ILE A 31 -12.98 -19.57 28.81
CA ILE A 31 -11.98 -20.03 27.84
C ILE A 31 -12.42 -19.70 26.41
N PHE A 32 -13.71 -19.86 26.11
CA PHE A 32 -14.26 -19.51 24.79
C PHE A 32 -14.07 -18.04 24.46
N ILE A 33 -14.43 -17.12 25.37
CA ILE A 33 -14.23 -15.68 25.18
C ILE A 33 -12.74 -15.37 25.00
N LEU A 34 -11.87 -15.99 25.79
CA LEU A 34 -10.42 -15.79 25.68
C LEU A 34 -9.89 -16.20 24.29
N ILE A 35 -10.26 -17.38 23.80
CA ILE A 35 -9.85 -17.88 22.48
C ILE A 35 -10.36 -16.95 21.38
N VAL A 36 -11.63 -16.53 21.45
CA VAL A 36 -12.22 -15.60 20.47
C VAL A 36 -11.48 -14.28 20.47
N LEU A 37 -11.19 -13.70 21.63
CA LEU A 37 -10.52 -12.41 21.75
C LEU A 37 -9.08 -12.48 21.20
N VAL A 38 -8.34 -13.54 21.51
CA VAL A 38 -6.99 -13.76 20.98
C VAL A 38 -7.02 -13.98 19.46
N GLY A 39 -8.00 -14.74 18.96
CA GLY A 39 -8.20 -14.95 17.54
C GLY A 39 -8.48 -13.65 16.78
N ILE A 40 -9.39 -12.82 17.31
CA ILE A 40 -9.72 -11.51 16.73
C ILE A 40 -8.51 -10.58 16.79
N GLY A 41 -7.85 -10.47 17.94
CA GLY A 41 -6.70 -9.59 18.13
C GLY A 41 -5.55 -9.91 17.17
N SER A 42 -5.15 -11.18 17.10
CA SER A 42 -4.09 -11.62 16.19
C SER A 42 -4.49 -11.54 14.71
N GLY A 43 -5.76 -11.82 14.38
CA GLY A 43 -6.29 -11.66 13.03
C GLY A 43 -6.31 -10.20 12.57
N PHE A 44 -6.75 -9.29 13.45
CA PHE A 44 -6.78 -7.86 13.21
C PHE A 44 -5.38 -7.27 13.04
N GLU A 45 -4.45 -7.63 13.92
CA GLU A 45 -3.05 -7.23 13.81
C GLU A 45 -2.45 -7.64 12.46
N ARG A 46 -2.60 -8.91 12.07
CA ARG A 46 -2.12 -9.41 10.77
C ARG A 46 -2.84 -8.74 9.59
N GLY A 47 -4.13 -8.46 9.72
CA GLY A 47 -4.91 -7.75 8.71
C GLY A 47 -4.38 -6.33 8.48
N ILE A 48 -4.15 -5.58 9.56
CA ILE A 48 -3.50 -4.27 9.52
C ILE A 48 -2.12 -4.39 8.88
N PHE A 49 -1.26 -5.30 9.34
CA PHE A 49 0.08 -5.44 8.76
C PHE A 49 0.05 -5.79 7.27
N LYS A 50 -0.91 -6.58 6.79
CA LYS A 50 -1.06 -6.84 5.34
C LYS A 50 -1.41 -5.58 4.55
N LEU A 51 -2.27 -4.72 5.08
CA LEU A 51 -2.61 -3.43 4.44
C LEU A 51 -1.39 -2.50 4.38
N PHE A 52 -0.55 -2.52 5.42
CA PHE A 52 0.65 -1.68 5.50
C PHE A 52 1.90 -2.29 4.86
N ASN A 53 1.96 -3.60 4.63
CA ASN A 53 3.12 -4.25 3.99
C ASN A 53 3.34 -3.78 2.55
N GLY A 54 2.31 -3.27 1.87
CA GLY A 54 2.44 -2.62 0.56
C GLY A 54 3.08 -1.22 0.62
N PHE A 55 3.18 -0.62 1.80
CA PHE A 55 3.96 0.60 2.01
C PHE A 55 5.40 0.21 2.30
N SER A 56 6.32 0.61 1.44
CA SER A 56 7.75 0.47 1.71
C SER A 56 8.08 1.07 3.07
N LYS A 57 8.70 0.25 3.94
CA LYS A 57 8.97 0.55 5.35
C LYS A 57 9.88 1.77 5.56
N SER A 58 10.48 2.31 4.51
CA SER A 58 11.41 3.44 4.56
C SER A 58 11.29 4.35 3.33
N THR A 59 10.08 4.82 3.01
CA THR A 59 9.87 5.83 1.97
C THR A 59 9.53 7.18 2.59
N THR A 60 10.21 8.23 2.15
CA THR A 60 9.92 9.62 2.52
C THR A 60 9.52 10.40 1.29
N TYR A 61 8.44 11.17 1.40
CA TYR A 61 7.97 12.07 0.35
C TYR A 61 8.36 13.50 0.70
N VAL A 62 8.92 14.21 -0.26
CA VAL A 62 9.30 15.62 -0.12
C VAL A 62 8.48 16.43 -1.11
N TYR A 63 7.71 17.38 -0.59
CA TYR A 63 6.89 18.27 -1.40
C TYR A 63 7.43 19.69 -1.29
N ALA A 64 7.51 20.36 -2.44
CA ALA A 64 7.80 21.79 -2.45
C ALA A 64 6.53 22.56 -2.05
N SER A 65 6.69 23.53 -1.18
CA SER A 65 5.64 24.47 -0.80
C SER A 65 6.10 25.90 -1.02
N GLU A 66 5.29 26.86 -0.59
CA GLU A 66 5.62 28.28 -0.66
C GLU A 66 6.50 28.70 0.52
N THR A 67 7.41 29.65 0.29
CA THR A 67 8.28 30.17 1.34
C THR A 67 7.46 30.97 2.36
N SER A 68 7.53 30.60 3.64
CA SER A 68 6.83 31.27 4.74
C SER A 68 7.37 32.68 5.03
N MET A 69 8.66 32.92 4.77
CA MET A 69 9.32 34.21 5.00
C MET A 69 10.18 34.62 3.81
N GLY A 70 10.35 35.92 3.64
CA GLY A 70 11.28 36.47 2.66
C GLY A 70 12.73 36.17 3.04
N TYR A 71 13.58 35.91 2.05
CA TYR A 71 14.99 35.61 2.25
C TYR A 71 15.83 36.22 1.12
N LYS A 72 16.96 36.86 1.47
CA LYS A 72 17.89 37.49 0.52
C LYS A 72 17.22 38.39 -0.55
N GLY A 73 16.29 39.25 -0.11
CA GLY A 73 15.60 40.20 -1.00
C GLY A 73 14.44 39.61 -1.81
N ALA A 74 14.15 38.31 -1.69
CA ALA A 74 12.94 37.70 -2.24
C ALA A 74 11.77 37.85 -1.25
N ALA A 75 10.57 38.12 -1.78
CA ALA A 75 9.34 38.16 -1.00
C ALA A 75 8.93 36.76 -0.49
N SER A 76 8.12 36.73 0.58
CA SER A 76 7.41 35.51 1.01
C SER A 76 6.38 35.07 -0.03
N GLY A 77 5.95 33.81 0.01
CA GLY A 77 4.98 33.25 -0.95
C GLY A 77 5.59 32.75 -2.27
N ARG A 78 6.92 32.63 -2.37
CA ARG A 78 7.56 32.06 -3.57
C ARG A 78 7.38 30.55 -3.60
N LYS A 79 6.87 30.01 -4.71
CA LYS A 79 6.82 28.56 -4.93
C LYS A 79 8.23 28.00 -5.11
N ILE A 80 8.57 27.00 -4.29
CA ILE A 80 9.77 26.21 -4.47
C ILE A 80 9.51 25.22 -5.62
N GLN A 81 10.49 25.05 -6.51
CA GLN A 81 10.45 24.04 -7.56
C GLN A 81 11.74 23.24 -7.46
N PHE A 82 11.62 21.92 -7.40
CA PHE A 82 12.78 21.04 -7.45
C PHE A 82 13.35 21.02 -8.86
N GLN A 83 14.68 21.10 -8.94
CA GLN A 83 15.42 20.96 -10.19
C GLN A 83 16.07 19.58 -10.26
N LYS A 84 16.58 19.21 -11.44
CA LYS A 84 17.21 17.90 -11.63
C LYS A 84 18.51 17.79 -10.84
N GLU A 85 19.22 18.90 -10.70
CA GLU A 85 20.47 19.06 -9.96
C GLU A 85 20.27 18.75 -8.45
N ASP A 86 19.07 19.00 -7.92
CA ASP A 86 18.74 18.66 -6.54
C ASP A 86 18.76 17.14 -6.31
N LEU A 87 18.39 16.35 -7.33
CA LEU A 87 18.41 14.88 -7.26
C LEU A 87 19.85 14.36 -7.17
N ASP A 88 20.75 14.90 -8.00
CA ASP A 88 22.16 14.53 -8.00
C ASP A 88 22.85 14.96 -6.68
N MET A 89 22.46 16.12 -6.15
CA MET A 89 22.92 16.60 -4.85
C MET A 89 22.46 15.71 -3.69
N LEU A 90 21.19 15.28 -3.68
CA LEU A 90 20.67 14.36 -2.66
C LEU A 90 21.38 13.01 -2.73
N LYS A 91 21.56 12.47 -3.93
CA LYS A 91 22.23 11.18 -4.15
C LYS A 91 23.71 11.20 -3.75
N SER A 92 24.40 12.33 -3.93
CA SER A 92 25.81 12.47 -3.56
C SER A 92 26.04 12.78 -2.08
N ARG A 93 25.11 13.50 -1.42
CA ARG A 93 25.27 13.91 -0.01
C ARG A 93 24.71 12.91 1.00
N ILE A 94 23.75 12.08 0.59
CA ILE A 94 23.05 11.15 1.50
C ILE A 94 23.22 9.73 0.95
N PRO A 95 24.32 9.04 1.29
CA PRO A 95 24.62 7.70 0.77
C PRO A 95 23.62 6.62 1.20
N GLU A 96 22.81 6.89 2.23
CA GLU A 96 21.75 5.99 2.71
C GLU A 96 20.56 5.89 1.75
N ILE A 97 20.40 6.84 0.81
CA ILE A 97 19.34 6.81 -0.19
C ILE A 97 19.65 5.72 -1.22
N THR A 98 18.95 4.59 -1.13
CA THR A 98 19.10 3.48 -2.09
C THR A 98 18.42 3.76 -3.42
N HIS A 99 17.24 4.37 -3.39
CA HIS A 99 16.42 4.68 -4.56
C HIS A 99 15.84 6.08 -4.46
N LEU A 100 15.83 6.80 -5.60
CA LEU A 100 15.33 8.16 -5.67
C LEU A 100 14.56 8.34 -6.98
N SER A 101 13.33 8.85 -6.89
CA SER A 101 12.54 9.22 -8.07
C SER A 101 11.88 10.58 -7.86
N PRO A 102 12.03 11.52 -8.79
CA PRO A 102 11.11 12.65 -8.87
C PRO A 102 9.71 12.15 -9.24
N GLU A 103 8.68 12.85 -8.78
CA GLU A 103 7.28 12.61 -9.13
C GLU A 103 6.67 13.94 -9.58
N THR A 104 6.07 13.96 -10.76
CA THR A 104 5.22 15.07 -11.22
C THR A 104 3.84 14.54 -11.55
N GLY A 105 2.80 15.10 -10.95
CA GLY A 105 1.42 14.67 -11.14
C GLY A 105 0.59 15.75 -11.83
N ARG A 106 -0.21 15.36 -12.82
CA ARG A 106 -1.25 16.21 -13.39
C ARG A 106 -2.51 15.38 -13.65
N TRP A 107 -3.66 15.97 -13.38
CA TRP A 107 -4.94 15.39 -13.79
C TRP A 107 -5.27 15.83 -15.20
N ASN A 108 -5.62 14.87 -16.05
CA ASN A 108 -5.93 15.10 -17.46
C ASN A 108 -6.93 14.07 -17.98
N ALA A 109 -7.65 14.47 -19.04
CA ALA A 109 -8.44 13.54 -19.81
C ALA A 109 -7.51 12.60 -20.61
N VAL A 110 -7.82 11.31 -20.57
CA VAL A 110 -7.13 10.27 -21.33
C VAL A 110 -8.14 9.62 -22.26
N TYR A 111 -7.78 9.48 -23.53
CA TYR A 111 -8.62 8.97 -24.60
C TYR A 111 -8.00 7.73 -25.22
N ALA A 112 -8.81 6.70 -25.44
CA ALA A 112 -8.49 5.49 -26.19
C ALA A 112 -9.62 5.23 -27.20
N GLY A 113 -9.44 5.68 -28.44
CA GLY A 113 -10.50 5.64 -29.45
C GLY A 113 -11.73 6.45 -29.02
N THR A 114 -12.88 5.79 -28.88
CA THR A 114 -14.14 6.41 -28.44
C THR A 114 -14.31 6.48 -26.93
N LYS A 115 -13.45 5.80 -26.15
CA LYS A 115 -13.52 5.80 -24.69
C LYS A 115 -12.60 6.86 -24.09
N ASN A 116 -13.04 7.44 -22.99
CA ASN A 116 -12.26 8.43 -22.25
C ASN A 116 -12.47 8.31 -20.75
N GLY A 117 -11.59 8.94 -19.99
CA GLY A 117 -11.71 9.08 -18.54
C GLY A 117 -10.82 10.21 -18.03
N TRP A 118 -11.10 10.66 -16.81
CA TRP A 118 -10.29 11.65 -16.11
C TRP A 118 -9.37 10.93 -15.13
N PHE A 119 -8.06 10.98 -15.38
CA PHE A 119 -7.08 10.24 -14.60
C PHE A 119 -5.89 11.12 -14.22
N GLU A 120 -5.23 10.75 -13.11
CA GLU A 120 -3.96 11.33 -12.73
C GLU A 120 -2.84 10.68 -13.56
N THR A 121 -2.12 11.50 -14.33
CA THR A 121 -0.92 11.09 -15.05
C THR A 121 0.29 11.53 -14.23
N ARG A 122 1.19 10.57 -13.96
CA ARG A 122 2.41 10.81 -13.19
C ARG A 122 3.65 10.55 -14.03
N GLY A 123 4.54 11.54 -14.06
CA GLY A 123 5.90 11.38 -14.57
C GLY A 123 6.81 10.91 -13.44
N VAL A 124 7.45 9.75 -13.62
CA VAL A 124 8.27 9.08 -12.62
C VAL A 124 9.51 8.45 -13.25
N TYR A 125 10.55 8.21 -12.44
CA TYR A 125 11.72 7.44 -12.84
C TYR A 125 11.49 5.93 -12.62
N PRO A 126 12.27 5.04 -13.25
CA PRO A 126 12.17 3.59 -13.03
C PRO A 126 12.24 3.18 -11.55
N ASP A 127 13.06 3.87 -10.77
CA ASP A 127 13.23 3.64 -9.33
C ASP A 127 11.92 3.79 -8.53
N TYR A 128 10.94 4.54 -9.05
CA TYR A 128 9.63 4.70 -8.41
C TYR A 128 8.92 3.37 -8.16
N PHE A 129 9.02 2.43 -9.09
CA PHE A 129 8.40 1.11 -8.97
C PHE A 129 9.04 0.29 -7.84
N LEU A 130 10.35 0.46 -7.63
CA LEU A 130 11.08 -0.16 -6.52
C LEU A 130 10.73 0.51 -5.18
N ILE A 131 10.62 1.84 -5.15
CA ILE A 131 10.26 2.61 -3.95
C ILE A 131 8.85 2.28 -3.46
N LYS A 132 7.90 2.09 -4.38
CA LYS A 132 6.49 1.79 -4.06
C LYS A 132 6.15 0.30 -4.09
N LEU A 133 7.14 -0.57 -4.34
CA LEU A 133 6.95 -2.02 -4.43
C LEU A 133 5.80 -2.40 -5.39
N LEU A 134 5.74 -1.70 -6.52
CA LEU A 134 4.71 -1.92 -7.53
C LEU A 134 5.15 -3.03 -8.48
N GLU A 135 4.38 -4.11 -8.51
CA GLU A 135 4.57 -5.22 -9.44
C GLU A 135 3.77 -4.97 -10.72
N VAL A 136 4.37 -5.30 -11.86
CA VAL A 136 3.72 -5.21 -13.17
C VAL A 136 3.30 -6.61 -13.58
N GLU A 137 1.99 -6.83 -13.70
CA GLU A 137 1.43 -8.12 -14.10
C GLU A 137 1.67 -8.41 -15.59
N HIS A 138 1.51 -7.39 -16.44
CA HIS A 138 1.59 -7.51 -17.89
C HIS A 138 2.42 -6.39 -18.52
N GLY A 139 3.30 -6.74 -19.46
CA GLY A 139 4.14 -5.78 -20.18
C GLY A 139 5.50 -5.58 -19.51
N ARG A 140 5.95 -4.33 -19.42
CA ARG A 140 7.27 -3.97 -18.85
C ARG A 140 7.21 -2.65 -18.10
N ILE A 141 8.08 -2.50 -17.10
CA ILE A 141 8.31 -1.21 -16.44
C ILE A 141 9.01 -0.22 -17.38
N LEU A 142 8.93 1.06 -17.02
CA LEU A 142 9.71 2.13 -17.63
C LEU A 142 11.20 1.87 -17.34
N ASN A 143 12.05 2.05 -18.35
CA ASN A 143 13.50 1.88 -18.21
C ASN A 143 14.25 3.20 -18.43
N ALA A 144 15.55 3.21 -18.12
CA ALA A 144 16.39 4.40 -18.28
C ALA A 144 16.52 4.86 -19.74
N LEU A 145 16.46 3.94 -20.70
CA LEU A 145 16.49 4.27 -22.14
C LEU A 145 15.23 5.02 -22.58
N ASP A 146 14.05 4.61 -22.10
CA ASP A 146 12.79 5.29 -22.38
C ASP A 146 12.83 6.74 -21.87
N MET A 147 13.43 6.94 -20.69
CA MET A 147 13.62 8.26 -20.12
C MET A 147 14.64 9.10 -20.90
N ASN A 148 15.80 8.53 -21.24
CA ASN A 148 16.87 9.23 -21.95
C ASN A 148 16.47 9.61 -23.39
N GLU A 149 15.70 8.78 -24.06
CA GLU A 149 15.20 9.03 -25.41
C GLU A 149 13.82 9.72 -25.43
N ALA A 150 13.28 10.09 -24.27
CA ALA A 150 11.95 10.69 -24.12
C ALA A 150 10.85 9.91 -24.88
N ARG A 151 10.88 8.57 -24.79
CA ARG A 151 9.92 7.71 -25.47
C ARG A 151 8.52 7.89 -24.88
N LYS A 152 7.51 7.92 -25.75
CA LYS A 152 6.10 8.06 -25.37
C LYS A 152 5.51 6.72 -24.93
N VAL A 153 5.99 6.20 -23.81
CA VAL A 153 5.52 4.96 -23.19
C VAL A 153 4.81 5.27 -21.88
N VAL A 154 3.77 4.50 -21.56
CA VAL A 154 2.95 4.67 -20.36
C VAL A 154 2.66 3.31 -19.76
N LEU A 155 2.73 3.23 -18.43
CA LEU A 155 2.18 2.13 -17.67
C LEU A 155 0.82 2.58 -17.11
N ILE A 156 -0.21 1.75 -17.30
CA ILE A 156 -1.57 2.02 -16.83
C ILE A 156 -1.94 1.03 -15.73
N GLY A 157 -2.71 1.47 -14.75
CA GLY A 157 -3.28 0.59 -13.73
C GLY A 157 -4.45 -0.23 -14.27
N GLU A 158 -4.78 -1.33 -13.57
CA GLU A 158 -5.86 -2.26 -13.93
C GLU A 158 -7.19 -1.54 -14.20
N ASN A 159 -7.62 -0.66 -13.28
CA ASN A 159 -8.86 0.12 -13.44
C ASN A 159 -8.87 0.99 -14.72
N VAL A 160 -7.71 1.53 -15.11
CA VAL A 160 -7.58 2.36 -16.32
C VAL A 160 -7.65 1.47 -17.56
N ALA A 161 -7.01 0.31 -17.52
CA ALA A 161 -7.09 -0.70 -18.57
C ALA A 161 -8.54 -1.17 -18.79
N ASP A 162 -9.26 -1.50 -17.72
CA ASP A 162 -10.66 -1.92 -17.79
C ASP A 162 -11.58 -0.82 -18.32
N MET A 163 -11.40 0.42 -17.87
CA MET A 163 -12.25 1.53 -18.32
C MET A 163 -12.02 1.87 -19.80
N LEU A 164 -10.76 1.93 -20.24
CA LEU A 164 -10.40 2.35 -21.60
C LEU A 164 -10.45 1.20 -22.61
N PHE A 165 -10.02 0.00 -22.22
CA PHE A 165 -9.86 -1.16 -23.12
C PHE A 165 -10.82 -2.31 -22.81
N ARG A 166 -11.55 -2.28 -21.67
CA ARG A 166 -12.40 -3.41 -21.21
C ARG A 166 -11.58 -4.69 -21.19
N LYS A 167 -12.01 -5.74 -21.91
CA LYS A 167 -11.32 -7.03 -21.98
C LYS A 167 -10.31 -7.13 -23.12
N GLU A 168 -10.03 -6.03 -23.83
CA GLU A 168 -9.02 -6.05 -24.88
C GLU A 168 -7.62 -5.79 -24.33
N ASN A 169 -6.60 -6.42 -24.92
CA ASN A 169 -5.21 -6.18 -24.53
C ASN A 169 -4.81 -4.71 -24.82
N PRO A 170 -4.36 -3.93 -23.82
CA PRO A 170 -3.92 -2.56 -24.00
C PRO A 170 -2.48 -2.43 -24.53
N ILE A 171 -1.67 -3.49 -24.47
CA ILE A 171 -0.25 -3.45 -24.83
C ILE A 171 -0.09 -3.15 -26.33
N GLY A 172 0.75 -2.15 -26.64
CA GLY A 172 1.02 -1.71 -28.01
C GLY A 172 -0.05 -0.79 -28.61
N LYS A 173 -1.14 -0.52 -27.89
CA LYS A 173 -2.15 0.46 -28.30
C LYS A 173 -1.76 1.86 -27.89
N TYR A 174 -2.25 2.84 -28.65
CA TYR A 174 -2.01 4.26 -28.39
C TYR A 174 -3.15 4.85 -27.56
N ILE A 175 -2.79 5.70 -26.60
CA ILE A 175 -3.71 6.56 -25.87
C ILE A 175 -3.28 8.02 -26.03
N ARG A 176 -4.25 8.93 -26.06
CA ARG A 176 -4.00 10.37 -26.08
C ARG A 176 -4.26 10.94 -24.70
N MET A 177 -3.31 11.72 -24.19
CA MET A 177 -3.40 12.38 -22.89
C MET A 177 -3.42 13.90 -23.07
N GLY A 178 -4.39 14.58 -22.46
CA GLY A 178 -4.59 16.02 -22.64
C GLY A 178 -5.38 16.35 -23.92
N GLN A 179 -5.46 17.66 -24.21
CA GLN A 179 -5.95 18.16 -25.50
C GLN A 179 -4.89 17.98 -26.58
#